data_AF-X0Q2F9-F1
#
_entry.id   AF-X0Q2F9-F1
#
_cell.length_a   1.000
_cell.length_b   1.000
_cell.length_c   1.000
_cell.angle_alpha   90.00
_cell.angle_beta   90.00
_cell.angle_gamma   90.00
#
_symmetry.space_group_name_H-M   'P 1'
#
loop_
_entity.id
_entity.type
_entity.pdbx_description
1 polymer ?
#
loop_
_entity_poly.entity_id
_entity_poly.type
_entity_poly.pdbx_seq_one_letter_code
_entity_poly.pdbx_strand_id
1 'polypeptide(L)'
;MASEDFLVERSTVIDASPDVVQPLLDNFRQWQSWSPWENVDPDLKRTYSGPESGVGAAYAWEGNRKAGAGSMVITARCPVRRSCST
;
A
#
# COMPACT_ATOMS: atom_id res chain seq x y z
N MET A 1 -21.19 22.73 6.49
CA MET A 1 -19.85 22.14 6.73
C MET A 1 -19.31 21.81 5.36
N ALA A 2 -18.33 22.58 4.87
CA ALA A 2 -17.71 22.32 3.58
C ALA A 2 -16.77 21.13 3.74
N SER A 3 -16.95 20.11 2.92
CA SER A 3 -15.92 19.10 2.68
C SER A 3 -14.82 19.83 1.92
N GLU A 4 -13.65 20.00 2.53
CA GLU A 4 -12.50 20.51 1.80
C GLU A 4 -11.83 19.32 1.12
N ASP A 5 -11.99 19.23 -0.20
CA ASP A 5 -11.30 18.24 -1.01
C ASP A 5 -9.83 18.67 -1.15
N PHE A 6 -8.93 17.93 -0.51
CA PHE A 6 -7.49 18.15 -0.63
C PHE A 6 -6.85 17.03 -1.46
N LEU A 7 -6.05 17.41 -2.47
CA LEU A 7 -5.23 16.48 -3.25
C LEU A 7 -3.80 16.49 -2.70
N VAL A 8 -3.28 15.31 -2.39
CA VAL A 8 -1.89 15.11 -1.97
C VAL A 8 -1.22 14.17 -2.96
N GLU A 9 -0.19 14.66 -3.65
CA GLU A 9 0.65 13.86 -4.55
C GLU A 9 2.10 13.82 -4.07
N ARG A 10 2.73 12.66 -4.24
CA ARG A 10 4.16 12.44 -3.99
C ARG A 10 4.74 11.56 -5.07
N SER A 11 5.93 11.91 -5.56
CA SER A 11 6.67 11.16 -6.57
C SER A 11 8.11 10.95 -6.14
N THR A 12 8.69 9.84 -6.58
CA THR A 12 10.10 9.51 -6.37
C THR A 12 10.61 8.67 -7.55
N VAL A 13 11.92 8.69 -7.80
CA VAL A 13 12.58 7.87 -8.81
C VAL A 13 13.28 6.70 -8.12
N ILE A 14 13.05 5.49 -8.62
CA ILE A 14 13.69 4.26 -8.14
C ILE A 14 14.47 3.68 -9.31
N ASP A 15 15.77 3.48 -9.13
CA ASP A 15 16.65 2.85 -10.12
C ASP A 15 16.46 1.32 -10.13
N ALA A 16 15.27 0.87 -10.53
CA ALA A 16 14.91 -0.53 -10.63
C ALA A 16 13.87 -0.74 -11.74
N SER A 17 13.92 -1.90 -12.39
CA SER A 17 12.91 -2.30 -13.37
C SER A 17 11.54 -2.41 -12.70
N PRO A 18 10.43 -2.02 -13.37
CA PRO A 18 9.11 -2.09 -12.77
C PRO A 18 8.70 -3.50 -12.39
N ASP A 19 9.21 -4.54 -13.07
CA ASP A 19 8.99 -5.95 -12.73
C ASP A 19 9.53 -6.33 -11.34
N VAL A 20 10.51 -5.58 -10.81
CA VAL A 20 11.03 -5.76 -9.45
C VAL A 20 10.19 -5.00 -8.43
N VAL A 21 9.70 -3.81 -8.78
CA VAL A 21 8.95 -2.93 -7.86
C VAL A 21 7.49 -3.37 -7.72
N GLN A 22 6.83 -3.71 -8.82
CA GLN A 22 5.45 -4.16 -8.88
C GLN A 22 5.08 -5.24 -7.84
N PRO A 23 5.82 -6.37 -7.72
CA PRO A 23 5.48 -7.40 -6.73
C PRO A 23 5.63 -6.93 -5.28
N LEU A 24 6.47 -5.92 -5.00
CA LEU A 24 6.62 -5.34 -3.66
C LEU A 24 5.44 -4.44 -3.27
N LEU A 25 4.76 -3.86 -4.27
CA LEU A 25 3.55 -3.06 -4.07
C LEU A 25 2.30 -3.92 -4.02
N ASP A 26 2.24 -4.94 -4.88
CA ASP A 26 1.05 -5.77 -5.09
C ASP A 26 0.83 -6.84 -3.99
N ASN A 27 1.79 -7.02 -3.10
CA ASN A 27 1.71 -7.95 -1.98
C ASN A 27 1.95 -7.19 -0.67
N PHE A 28 0.90 -7.00 0.12
CA PHE A 28 0.99 -6.28 1.40
C PHE A 28 1.92 -6.95 2.43
N ARG A 29 2.22 -8.25 2.28
CA ARG A 29 3.22 -8.92 3.14
C ARG A 29 4.65 -8.46 2.84
N GLN A 30 4.92 -7.97 1.63
CA GLN A 30 6.23 -7.43 1.25
C GLN A 30 6.44 -6.01 1.77
N TRP A 31 5.37 -5.33 2.20
CA TRP A 31 5.44 -3.96 2.72
C TRP A 31 6.21 -3.90 4.03
N GLN A 32 6.30 -4.99 4.78
CA GLN A 32 7.11 -5.09 6.00
C GLN A 32 8.59 -4.78 5.75
N SER A 33 9.08 -5.06 4.54
CA SER A 33 10.49 -4.89 4.18
C SER A 33 10.87 -3.45 3.85
N TRP A 34 9.90 -2.59 3.48
CA TRP A 34 10.21 -1.25 2.96
C TRP A 34 9.30 -0.12 3.48
N SER A 35 8.12 -0.44 4.02
CA SER A 35 7.17 0.57 4.48
C SER A 35 7.66 1.22 5.76
N PRO A 36 7.71 2.57 5.82
CA PRO A 36 8.15 3.28 7.02
C PRO A 36 7.19 3.08 8.20
N TRP A 37 5.93 2.73 7.93
CA TRP A 37 4.88 2.55 8.94
C TRP A 37 5.06 1.28 9.77
N GLU A 38 5.80 0.30 9.26
CA GLU A 38 5.95 -1.02 9.87
C GLU A 38 6.87 -1.03 11.10
N ASN A 39 7.72 -0.01 11.24
CA ASN A 39 8.59 0.18 12.41
C ASN A 39 8.05 1.21 13.42
N VAL A 40 6.84 1.75 13.21
CA VAL A 40 6.28 2.81 14.07
C VAL A 40 5.76 2.27 15.40
N ASP A 41 5.33 0.99 15.43
CA ASP A 41 4.78 0.35 16.62
C ASP A 41 5.21 -1.13 16.69
N PRO A 42 5.87 -1.57 17.78
CA PRO A 42 6.28 -2.96 17.95
C PRO A 42 5.10 -3.92 18.13
N ASP A 43 3.95 -3.42 18.60
CA ASP A 43 2.72 -4.18 18.82
C ASP A 43 1.74 -4.10 17.64
N LEU A 44 2.18 -3.61 16.47
CA LEU A 44 1.33 -3.43 15.30
C LEU A 44 0.69 -4.75 14.87
N LYS A 45 -0.63 -4.86 15.06
CA LYS A 45 -1.40 -6.03 14.62
C LYS A 45 -1.77 -5.87 13.17
N ARG A 46 -1.54 -6.93 12.40
CA ARG A 46 -1.76 -6.95 10.95
C ARG A 46 -2.69 -8.09 10.61
N THR A 47 -3.70 -7.78 9.84
CA THR A 47 -4.65 -8.77 9.34
C THR A 47 -4.63 -8.70 7.82
N TYR A 48 -4.34 -9.85 7.21
CA TYR A 48 -4.37 -10.02 5.76
C TYR A 48 -5.59 -10.85 5.40
N SER A 49 -6.34 -10.43 4.37
CA SER A 49 -7.47 -11.18 3.85
C SER A 49 -7.53 -11.10 2.33
N GLY A 50 -8.28 -12.01 1.71
CA GLY A 50 -8.31 -12.14 0.24
C GLY A 50 -7.07 -12.84 -0.32
N PRO A 51 -6.74 -12.64 -1.61
CA PRO A 51 -5.56 -13.21 -2.24
C PRO A 51 -4.27 -12.63 -1.66
N GLU A 52 -3.18 -13.41 -1.73
CA GLU A 52 -1.87 -13.00 -1.21
C GLU A 52 -1.26 -11.80 -1.95
N SER A 53 -1.64 -11.62 -3.21
CA SER A 53 -1.24 -10.50 -4.05
C SER A 53 -2.31 -10.18 -5.08
N GLY A 54 -2.35 -8.95 -5.55
CA GLY A 54 -3.22 -8.54 -6.65
C GLY A 54 -4.53 -7.91 -6.21
N VAL A 55 -5.39 -7.65 -7.18
CA VAL A 55 -6.71 -7.06 -6.94
C VAL A 55 -7.52 -7.91 -5.96
N GLY A 56 -8.10 -7.26 -4.95
CA GLY A 56 -8.84 -7.89 -3.86
C GLY A 56 -7.98 -8.30 -2.67
N ALA A 57 -6.64 -8.26 -2.77
CA ALA A 57 -5.78 -8.41 -1.59
C ALA A 57 -6.11 -7.29 -0.62
N ALA A 58 -6.26 -7.64 0.65
CA ALA A 58 -6.65 -6.72 1.71
C ALA A 58 -5.64 -6.78 2.86
N TYR A 59 -5.34 -5.61 3.41
CA TYR A 59 -4.46 -5.42 4.55
C TYR A 59 -5.09 -4.44 5.52
N ALA A 60 -5.23 -4.86 6.77
CA ALA A 60 -5.64 -4.00 7.86
C ALA A 60 -4.55 -3.97 8.92
N TRP A 61 -4.35 -2.81 9.53
CA TRP A 61 -3.45 -2.64 10.65
C TRP A 61 -4.15 -1.95 11.81
N GLU A 62 -3.77 -2.34 13.02
CA GLU A 62 -4.18 -1.73 14.27
C GLU A 62 -2.94 -1.58 15.16
N GLY A 63 -2.58 -0.33 15.45
CA GLY A 63 -1.44 -0.01 16.31
C GLY A 63 -1.75 1.11 17.29
N ASN A 64 -0.70 1.62 17.93
CA ASN A 64 -0.78 2.72 18.87
C ASN A 64 -1.24 4.06 18.23
N ARG A 65 -1.37 5.13 19.04
CA ARG A 65 -1.75 6.48 18.58
C ARG A 65 -0.90 7.08 17.45
N LYS A 66 0.32 6.57 17.21
CA LYS A 66 1.22 7.02 16.14
C LYS A 66 1.05 6.21 14.85
N ALA A 67 0.83 4.90 14.96
CA ALA A 67 0.57 4.03 13.81
C ALA A 67 -0.88 4.13 13.30
N GLY A 68 -1.81 4.46 14.21
CA GLY A 68 -3.24 4.51 13.91
C GLY A 68 -3.83 3.14 13.61
N ALA A 69 -5.03 3.14 13.05
CA ALA A 69 -5.70 1.96 12.55
C ALA A 69 -6.31 2.26 11.18
N GLY A 70 -6.26 1.29 10.29
CA GLY A 70 -6.76 1.47 8.92
C GLY A 70 -6.83 0.16 8.16
N SER A 71 -7.43 0.21 6.99
CA SER A 71 -7.47 -0.89 6.04
C SER A 71 -7.27 -0.41 4.61
N MET A 72 -6.69 -1.27 3.79
CA MET A 72 -6.45 -1.06 2.38
C MET A 72 -6.83 -2.31 1.59
N VAL A 73 -7.34 -2.09 0.40
CA VAL A 73 -7.63 -3.12 -0.60
C VAL A 73 -7.02 -2.68 -1.92
N ILE A 74 -6.36 -3.60 -2.60
CA ILE A 74 -5.90 -3.34 -3.97
C ILE A 74 -7.13 -3.42 -4.87
N THR A 75 -7.57 -2.29 -5.42
CA THR A 75 -8.77 -2.21 -6.26
C THR A 75 -8.44 -2.32 -7.74
N ALA A 76 -7.25 -1.88 -8.14
CA ALA A 76 -6.77 -1.97 -9.51
C ALA A 76 -5.24 -2.06 -9.51
N ARG A 77 -4.72 -2.76 -10.51
CA ARG A 77 -3.29 -2.86 -10.77
C ARG A 77 -3.04 -2.47 -12.21
N CYS A 78 -2.26 -1.42 -12.46
CA CYS A 78 -1.82 -1.11 -13.81
C CYS A 78 -0.67 -2.05 -14.18
N PRO A 79 -0.78 -2.87 -15.23
CA PRO A 79 0.34 -3.69 -15.69
C PRO A 79 1.45 -2.80 -16.27
N VAL A 80 2.72 -3.17 -16.02
CA VAL A 80 3.94 -2.50 -16.52
C VAL A 80 3.92 -2.22 -18.03
N ARG A 81 3.12 -2.98 -18.79
CA ARG A 81 2.95 -2.84 -20.22
C ARG A 81 1.49 -2.60 -20.61
N ARG A 82 0.99 -1.40 -20.31
CA ARG A 82 0.09 -0.58 -21.15
C ARG A 82 -0.57 0.48 -20.27
N SER A 83 -0.20 1.73 -20.52
CA SER A 83 -1.05 2.93 -20.44
C SER A 83 -2.40 2.73 -19.73
N CYS A 84 -2.48 3.06 -18.44
CA CYS A 84 -3.77 3.44 -17.87
C CYS A 84 -4.04 4.87 -18.34
N SER A 85 -4.86 5.01 -19.37
CA SER A 85 -5.43 6.30 -19.75
C SER A 85 -6.67 6.51 -18.88
N THR A 86 -6.65 7.65 -18.18
CA THR A 86 -7.72 8.41 -17.49
C THR A 86 -9.09 7.78 -17.39
#